data_AF-A0A3D3V0R9-F1
#
_entry.id   AF-A0A3D3V0R9-F1
#
_cell.length_a   1.000
_cell.length_b   1.000
_cell.length_c   1.000
_cell.angle_alpha   90.00
_cell.angle_beta   90.00
_cell.angle_gamma   90.00
#
_symmetry.space_group_name_H-M   'P 1'
#
loop_
_entity.id
_entity.type
_entity.pdbx_description
1 polymer ?
#
loop_
_entity_poly.entity_id
_entity_poly.type
_entity_poly.pdbx_seq_one_letter_code
_entity_poly.pdbx_strand_id
1 'polypeptide(L)'
;MNVGSYEDELETKLDQAKAVVNQVPTDLLVNNTIPLMINFLVEFIAKGIPYQRTLYYAFLKDVYEKGYYKQPPERIISKFLELFEAIKCTGKILKPVVAFHNDGNLMAFDPLKRQQVKIPDRVALLVASGRHRVAIAKFLGMKTVPAYVVSNQFVSNRGALGMLIVYWQPYLQEALPVYAKYIQETYVGAFDGSYQGTIDQAKKEIVEKFVLSVKPRTLIDIGCNRDELSYHFLKRGVDVLGVDISPREKLNLPPDYKFLQLDVAKQELPQTADVILFLSVYHHILYNYGKDKADEVFHRLLKQCRFLVFDSGHPEESGLYRQGWIKEMKKYFKTEKELLDHFGLNYSVLGRWRTTQGSERTIVVFENKNFS
;
A
#
# COMPACT_ATOMS: atom_id res chain seq x y z
N MET A 1 11.93 17.21 13.28
CA MET A 1 13.04 16.28 13.62
C MET A 1 12.91 15.04 12.74
N ASN A 2 13.98 14.55 12.11
CA ASN A 2 13.91 13.40 11.22
C ASN A 2 14.22 12.10 11.99
N VAL A 3 13.19 11.37 12.40
CA VAL A 3 13.31 10.18 13.27
C VAL A 3 14.17 9.08 12.62
N GLY A 4 14.04 8.87 11.30
CA GLY A 4 14.73 7.78 10.60
C GLY A 4 16.24 7.98 10.43
N SER A 5 16.71 9.21 10.18
CA SER A 5 18.16 9.48 10.06
C SER A 5 18.88 9.40 11.41
N TYR A 6 18.14 9.61 12.50
CA TYR A 6 18.69 9.63 13.85
C TYR A 6 18.94 8.23 14.41
N GLU A 7 18.01 7.30 14.18
CA GLU A 7 18.14 5.89 14.58
C GLU A 7 19.36 5.22 13.93
N ASP A 8 19.56 5.44 12.63
CA ASP A 8 20.72 4.92 11.90
C ASP A 8 22.06 5.53 12.37
N GLU A 9 22.07 6.82 12.70
CA GLU A 9 23.25 7.51 13.24
C GLU A 9 23.64 6.95 14.61
N LEU A 10 22.64 6.70 15.48
CA LEU A 10 22.87 6.13 16.81
C LEU A 10 23.48 4.72 16.72
N GLU A 11 22.91 3.85 15.89
CA GLU A 11 23.45 2.50 15.66
C GLU A 11 24.89 2.54 15.14
N THR A 12 25.17 3.46 14.21
CA THR A 12 26.51 3.63 13.63
C THR A 12 27.52 4.09 14.68
N LYS A 13 27.15 5.04 15.54
CA LYS A 13 28.03 5.56 16.60
C LYS A 13 28.34 4.48 17.65
N LEU A 14 27.36 3.69 18.05
CA LEU A 14 27.56 2.60 19.02
C LEU A 14 28.45 1.50 18.46
N ASP A 15 28.31 1.17 17.18
CA ASP A 15 29.17 0.23 16.48
C ASP A 15 30.63 0.74 16.39
N GLN A 16 30.82 2.00 15.99
CA GLN A 16 32.14 2.66 15.98
C GLN A 16 32.80 2.71 17.36
N ALA A 17 32.00 2.94 18.41
CA ALA A 17 32.46 2.92 19.79
C ALA A 17 32.72 1.51 20.33
N LYS A 18 32.47 0.45 19.53
CA LYS A 18 32.56 -0.97 19.94
C LYS A 18 31.78 -1.24 21.22
N ALA A 19 30.58 -0.66 21.33
CA ALA A 19 29.72 -0.86 22.47
C ALA A 19 29.41 -2.36 22.66
N VAL A 20 29.21 -2.78 23.91
CA VAL A 20 28.95 -4.19 24.21
C VAL A 20 27.58 -4.60 23.65
N VAL A 21 27.56 -5.67 22.87
CA VAL A 21 26.34 -6.30 22.36
C VAL A 21 25.89 -7.38 23.33
N ASN A 22 24.67 -7.24 23.85
CA ASN A 22 24.03 -8.19 24.75
C ASN A 22 23.03 -9.07 23.99
N GLN A 23 22.76 -10.27 24.49
CA GLN A 23 21.61 -11.07 24.05
C GLN A 23 20.45 -10.81 24.99
N VAL A 24 19.47 -10.02 24.55
CA VAL A 24 18.35 -9.60 25.39
C VAL A 24 17.10 -10.42 25.07
N PRO A 25 16.40 -10.99 26.06
CA PRO A 25 15.11 -11.62 25.85
C PRO A 25 14.14 -10.70 25.12
N THR A 26 13.50 -11.21 24.07
CA THR A 26 12.58 -10.42 23.23
C THR A 26 11.47 -9.77 24.04
N ASP A 27 10.96 -10.43 25.07
CA ASP A 27 9.85 -9.93 25.90
C ASP A 27 10.21 -8.72 26.77
N LEU A 28 11.50 -8.53 27.08
CA LEU A 28 11.97 -7.34 27.80
C LEU A 28 12.06 -6.10 26.90
N LEU A 29 12.20 -6.30 25.59
CA LEU A 29 12.31 -5.22 24.61
C LEU A 29 10.91 -4.69 24.25
N VAL A 30 10.58 -3.53 24.81
CA VAL A 30 9.27 -2.90 24.62
C VAL A 30 9.38 -1.58 23.89
N ASN A 31 8.44 -1.32 23.00
CA ASN A 31 8.12 -0.02 22.42
C ASN A 31 6.68 -0.12 21.98
N ASN A 32 5.93 0.95 22.18
CA ASN A 32 4.49 0.91 22.03
C ASN A 32 4.02 0.84 20.56
N THR A 33 4.91 1.00 19.57
CA THR A 33 4.59 0.70 18.16
C THR A 33 4.88 -0.74 17.75
N ILE A 34 5.67 -1.50 18.53
CA ILE A 34 5.98 -2.91 18.23
C ILE A 34 4.72 -3.79 18.16
N PRO A 35 3.72 -3.66 19.06
CA PRO A 35 2.48 -4.42 18.92
C PRO A 35 1.77 -4.22 17.58
N LEU A 36 1.78 -3.00 17.02
CA LEU A 36 1.20 -2.73 15.69
C LEU A 36 1.97 -3.45 14.59
N MET A 37 3.31 -3.45 14.67
CA MET A 37 4.17 -4.16 13.71
C MET A 37 3.98 -5.68 13.77
N ILE A 38 3.79 -6.24 14.97
CA ILE A 38 3.48 -7.68 15.14
C ILE A 38 2.10 -8.00 14.57
N ASN A 39 1.09 -7.17 14.89
CA ASN A 39 -0.26 -7.33 14.35
C ASN A 39 -0.25 -7.23 12.81
N PHE A 40 0.54 -6.31 12.24
CA PHE A 40 0.78 -6.25 10.79
C PHE A 40 1.32 -7.56 10.23
N LEU A 41 2.35 -8.15 10.83
CA LEU A 41 2.90 -9.43 10.34
C LEU A 41 1.85 -10.55 10.43
N VAL A 42 1.06 -10.59 11.50
CA VAL A 42 -0.06 -11.56 11.62
C VAL A 42 -1.13 -11.32 10.56
N GLU A 43 -1.58 -10.09 10.36
CA GLU A 43 -2.65 -9.77 9.42
C GLU A 43 -2.21 -9.94 7.97
N PHE A 44 -1.08 -9.34 7.60
CA PHE A 44 -0.58 -9.34 6.24
C PHE A 44 0.04 -10.69 5.85
N ILE A 45 0.99 -11.21 6.63
CA ILE A 45 1.71 -12.43 6.27
C ILE A 45 0.86 -13.67 6.58
N ALA A 46 0.33 -13.80 7.80
CA ALA A 46 -0.34 -15.03 8.20
C ALA A 46 -1.79 -15.12 7.69
N LYS A 47 -2.54 -14.00 7.70
CA LYS A 47 -3.96 -13.98 7.29
C LYS A 47 -4.18 -13.51 5.85
N GLY A 48 -3.18 -12.96 5.18
CA GLY A 48 -3.30 -12.46 3.81
C GLY A 48 -4.19 -11.22 3.67
N ILE A 49 -4.39 -10.49 4.76
CA ILE A 49 -5.11 -9.20 4.75
C ILE A 49 -4.21 -8.18 4.03
N PRO A 50 -4.74 -7.31 3.14
CA PRO A 50 -3.95 -6.24 2.53
C PRO A 50 -3.27 -5.40 3.59
N TYR A 51 -2.01 -5.00 3.37
CA TYR A 51 -1.33 -4.15 4.34
C TYR A 51 -2.07 -2.84 4.57
N GLN A 52 -2.75 -2.31 3.55
CA GLN A 52 -3.56 -1.09 3.62
C GLN A 52 -4.72 -1.20 4.62
N ARG A 53 -5.14 -2.42 4.95
CA ARG A 53 -6.21 -2.74 5.92
C ARG A 53 -5.67 -3.08 7.31
N THR A 54 -4.39 -2.81 7.58
CA THR A 54 -3.78 -3.04 8.89
C THR A 54 -3.71 -1.75 9.70
N LEU A 55 -3.80 -1.87 11.02
CA LEU A 55 -3.61 -0.73 11.93
C LEU A 55 -2.23 -0.09 11.78
N TYR A 56 -1.21 -0.88 11.42
CA TYR A 56 0.14 -0.37 11.22
C TYR A 56 0.24 0.54 9.99
N TYR A 57 -0.43 0.20 8.88
CA TYR A 57 -0.47 1.08 7.71
C TYR A 57 -1.22 2.39 8.02
N ALA A 58 -2.37 2.30 8.68
CA ALA A 58 -3.13 3.48 9.11
C ALA A 58 -2.28 4.40 10.00
N PHE A 59 -1.53 3.82 10.95
CA PHE A 59 -0.56 4.55 11.75
C PHE A 59 0.51 5.23 10.91
N LEU A 60 1.18 4.49 10.01
CA LEU A 60 2.23 5.04 9.15
C LEU A 60 1.72 6.17 8.26
N LYS A 61 0.52 6.03 7.71
CA LYS A 61 -0.13 7.03 6.87
C LYS A 61 -0.40 8.31 7.65
N ASP A 62 -1.02 8.19 8.83
CA ASP A 62 -1.34 9.35 9.66
C ASP A 62 -0.07 10.11 10.12
N VAL A 63 0.97 9.39 10.55
CA VAL A 63 2.23 10.05 10.96
C VAL A 63 3.03 10.61 9.78
N TYR A 64 2.84 10.09 8.57
CA TYR A 64 3.40 10.66 7.34
C TYR A 64 2.67 11.94 6.95
N GLU A 65 1.33 11.93 6.92
CA GLU A 65 0.50 13.09 6.58
C GLU A 65 0.69 14.25 7.57
N LYS A 66 0.93 13.93 8.85
CA LYS A 66 1.29 14.91 9.89
C LYS A 66 2.75 15.33 9.87
N GLY A 67 3.56 14.80 8.95
CA GLY A 67 4.96 15.19 8.74
C GLY A 67 5.94 14.67 9.81
N TYR A 68 5.54 13.74 10.67
CA TYR A 68 6.46 13.10 11.62
C TYR A 68 7.43 12.16 10.89
N TYR A 69 6.95 11.47 9.86
CA TYR A 69 7.74 10.56 9.03
C TYR A 69 7.94 11.17 7.64
N LYS A 70 9.16 11.08 7.10
CA LYS A 70 9.48 11.59 5.75
C LYS A 70 9.21 10.60 4.63
N GLN A 71 9.30 9.31 4.93
CA GLN A 71 9.09 8.27 3.94
C GLN A 71 7.61 7.91 3.91
N PRO A 72 7.03 7.71 2.71
CA PRO A 72 5.66 7.23 2.60
C PRO A 72 5.54 5.83 3.20
N PRO A 73 4.33 5.44 3.67
CA PRO A 73 4.09 4.15 4.32
C PRO A 73 4.60 2.94 3.51
N GLU A 74 4.42 2.97 2.18
CA GLU A 74 4.78 1.91 1.26
C GLU A 74 6.28 1.62 1.31
N ARG A 75 7.12 2.66 1.34
CA ARG A 75 8.57 2.51 1.40
C ARG A 75 9.03 1.89 2.71
N ILE A 76 8.38 2.26 3.81
CA ILE A 76 8.67 1.73 5.15
C ILE A 76 8.26 0.25 5.21
N ILE A 77 7.08 -0.09 4.68
CA ILE A 77 6.58 -1.46 4.60
C ILE A 77 7.46 -2.32 3.70
N SER A 78 7.91 -1.83 2.54
CA SER A 78 8.85 -2.55 1.65
C SER A 78 10.06 -3.04 2.43
N LYS A 79 10.75 -2.09 3.08
CA LYS A 79 11.96 -2.36 3.85
C LYS A 79 11.68 -3.29 5.02
N PHE A 80 10.51 -3.16 5.64
CA PHE A 80 10.11 -4.04 6.72
C PHE A 80 9.94 -5.49 6.24
N LEU A 81 9.33 -5.70 5.07
CA LEU A 81 9.14 -7.01 4.45
C LEU A 81 10.46 -7.61 3.94
N GLU A 82 11.32 -6.79 3.31
CA GLU A 82 12.68 -7.19 2.92
C GLU A 82 13.48 -7.68 4.13
N LEU A 83 13.42 -6.92 5.24
CA LEU A 83 14.07 -7.29 6.49
C LEU A 83 13.46 -8.56 7.10
N PHE A 84 12.14 -8.74 7.04
CA PHE A 84 11.45 -9.95 7.49
C PHE A 84 11.95 -11.18 6.74
N GLU A 85 11.98 -11.15 5.40
CA GLU A 85 12.47 -12.27 4.59
C GLU A 85 13.96 -12.54 4.84
N ALA A 86 14.78 -11.49 4.98
CA ALA A 86 16.19 -11.66 5.32
C ALA A 86 16.41 -12.37 6.66
N ILE A 87 15.68 -11.96 7.72
CA ILE A 87 15.79 -12.58 9.05
C ILE A 87 15.22 -14.00 9.03
N LYS A 88 14.08 -14.21 8.38
CA LYS A 88 13.44 -15.53 8.24
C LYS A 88 14.34 -16.53 7.52
N CYS A 89 14.99 -16.12 6.43
CA CYS A 89 15.90 -16.97 5.66
C CYS A 89 17.19 -17.29 6.43
N THR A 90 17.76 -16.30 7.13
CA THR A 90 19.06 -16.48 7.82
C THR A 90 18.92 -17.01 9.24
N GLY A 91 17.73 -16.88 9.85
CA GLY A 91 17.49 -17.12 11.27
C GLY A 91 18.23 -16.14 12.19
N LYS A 92 18.76 -15.02 11.66
CA LYS A 92 19.67 -14.14 12.39
C LYS A 92 19.28 -12.67 12.27
N ILE A 93 19.49 -11.94 13.35
CA ILE A 93 19.45 -10.48 13.37
C ILE A 93 20.89 -9.98 13.35
N LEU A 94 21.33 -9.47 12.20
CA LEU A 94 22.74 -9.09 12.00
C LEU A 94 23.10 -7.74 12.64
N LYS A 95 22.17 -6.79 12.62
CA LYS A 95 22.37 -5.45 13.20
C LYS A 95 21.71 -5.37 14.58
N PRO A 96 22.47 -5.13 15.67
CA PRO A 96 21.90 -5.06 17.01
C PRO A 96 20.82 -3.99 17.15
N VAL A 97 19.81 -4.21 17.98
CA VAL A 97 18.82 -3.19 18.37
C VAL A 97 19.40 -2.25 19.41
N VAL A 98 18.84 -1.05 19.58
CA VAL A 98 19.24 -0.13 20.64
C VAL A 98 18.10 0.01 21.63
N ALA A 99 18.37 -0.26 22.90
CA ALA A 99 17.40 -0.13 23.99
C ALA A 99 17.96 0.71 25.13
N PHE A 100 17.13 1.60 25.67
CA PHE A 100 17.42 2.35 26.88
C PHE A 100 17.01 1.59 28.12
N HIS A 101 17.93 1.51 29.08
CA HIS A 101 17.60 1.09 30.42
C HIS A 101 16.78 2.18 31.12
N ASN A 102 15.65 1.78 31.71
CA ASN A 102 14.81 2.66 32.52
C ASN A 102 15.07 2.39 34.01
N ASP A 103 15.75 3.33 34.65
CA ASP A 103 16.02 3.36 36.08
C ASP A 103 14.91 4.06 36.89
N GLY A 104 13.75 4.30 36.27
CA GLY A 104 12.66 5.08 36.85
C GLY A 104 12.80 6.58 36.63
N ASN A 105 13.77 7.06 35.84
CA ASN A 105 13.91 8.48 35.46
C ASN A 105 13.93 8.69 33.95
N LEU A 106 13.63 7.65 33.15
CA LEU A 106 13.67 7.75 31.70
C LEU A 106 12.55 8.68 31.19
N MET A 107 12.96 9.73 30.48
CA MET A 107 12.07 10.68 29.81
C MET A 107 12.01 10.40 28.31
N ALA A 108 10.83 10.60 27.73
CA ALA A 108 10.58 10.47 26.29
C ALA A 108 9.70 11.62 25.79
N PHE A 109 9.72 11.89 24.49
CA PHE A 109 8.89 12.90 23.88
C PHE A 109 7.50 12.36 23.54
N ASP A 110 6.47 13.01 24.04
CA ASP A 110 5.08 12.79 23.65
C ASP A 110 4.74 13.71 22.45
N PRO A 111 4.52 13.15 21.25
CA PRO A 111 4.24 13.94 20.07
C PRO A 111 2.86 14.60 20.08
N LEU A 112 1.91 14.06 20.86
CA LEU A 112 0.55 14.59 21.00
C LEU A 112 0.56 15.84 21.88
N LYS A 113 1.16 15.73 23.08
CA LYS A 113 1.26 16.84 24.03
C LYS A 113 2.41 17.80 23.75
N ARG A 114 3.32 17.42 22.84
CA ARG A 114 4.54 18.16 22.48
C ARG A 114 5.44 18.48 23.69
N GLN A 115 5.54 17.54 24.62
CA GLN A 115 6.33 17.69 25.85
C GLN A 115 7.07 16.41 26.21
N GLN A 116 8.02 16.50 27.15
CA GLN A 116 8.63 15.30 27.73
C GLN A 116 7.68 14.65 28.73
N VAL A 117 7.61 13.32 28.70
CA VAL A 117 6.82 12.48 29.59
C VAL A 117 7.70 11.40 30.19
N LYS A 118 7.43 11.06 31.44
CA LYS A 118 8.10 9.97 32.14
C LYS A 118 7.64 8.63 31.58
N ILE A 119 8.58 7.74 31.27
CA ILE A 119 8.29 6.37 30.88
C ILE A 119 7.86 5.57 32.12
N PRO A 120 6.79 4.76 32.05
CA PRO A 120 6.35 3.96 33.20
C PRO A 120 7.45 3.04 33.74
N ASP A 121 7.58 2.96 35.07
CA ASP A 121 8.64 2.18 35.74
C ASP A 121 8.61 0.68 35.38
N ARG A 122 7.44 0.15 34.98
CA ARG A 122 7.27 -1.23 34.48
C ARG A 122 7.99 -1.52 33.15
N VAL A 123 8.39 -0.48 32.42
CA VAL A 123 9.12 -0.62 31.15
C VAL A 123 10.60 -0.64 31.46
N ALA A 124 11.20 -1.83 31.54
CA ALA A 124 12.62 -1.97 31.89
C ALA A 124 13.56 -1.56 30.75
N LEU A 125 13.28 -2.01 29.52
CA LEU A 125 14.09 -1.73 28.33
C LEU A 125 13.22 -1.14 27.22
N LEU A 126 13.38 0.16 26.97
CA LEU A 126 12.65 0.87 25.92
C LEU A 126 13.45 0.86 24.61
N VAL A 127 12.91 0.23 23.57
CA VAL A 127 13.57 0.15 22.26
C VAL A 127 13.56 1.53 21.59
N ALA A 128 14.75 2.07 21.36
CA ALA A 128 15.00 3.34 20.68
C ALA A 128 15.20 3.15 19.17
N SER A 129 15.87 2.06 18.78
CA SER A 129 16.14 1.74 17.39
C SER A 129 16.03 0.24 17.13
N GLY A 130 15.63 -0.13 15.92
CA GLY A 130 15.46 -1.53 15.53
C GLY A 130 14.10 -2.14 15.88
N ARG A 131 13.05 -1.31 16.00
CA ARG A 131 11.68 -1.73 16.35
C ARG A 131 11.14 -2.83 15.42
N HIS A 132 11.40 -2.73 14.12
CA HIS A 132 11.06 -3.78 13.14
C HIS A 132 11.75 -5.11 13.44
N ARG A 133 13.04 -5.10 13.81
CA ARG A 133 13.80 -6.32 14.15
C ARG A 133 13.20 -7.02 15.37
N VAL A 134 12.80 -6.25 16.38
CA VAL A 134 12.12 -6.81 17.57
C VAL A 134 10.75 -7.38 17.23
N ALA A 135 9.97 -6.69 16.39
CA ALA A 135 8.66 -7.20 15.95
C ALA A 135 8.79 -8.52 15.16
N ILE A 136 9.76 -8.60 14.25
CA ILE A 136 10.07 -9.82 13.50
C ILE A 136 10.54 -10.94 14.43
N ALA A 137 11.44 -10.63 15.37
CA ALA A 137 11.93 -11.60 16.34
C ALA A 137 10.79 -12.24 17.14
N LYS A 138 9.87 -11.40 17.64
CA LYS A 138 8.68 -11.87 18.37
C LYS A 138 7.76 -12.71 17.48
N PHE A 139 7.49 -12.26 16.26
CA PHE A 139 6.64 -12.97 15.31
C PHE A 139 7.21 -14.35 14.91
N LEU A 140 8.54 -14.45 14.77
CA LEU A 140 9.24 -15.71 14.44
C LEU A 140 9.55 -16.59 15.67
N GLY A 141 9.16 -16.18 16.88
CA GLY A 141 9.42 -16.94 18.10
C GLY A 141 10.89 -16.97 18.54
N MET A 142 11.68 -15.97 18.17
CA MET A 142 13.07 -15.85 18.62
C MET A 142 13.11 -15.51 20.12
N LYS A 143 13.94 -16.24 20.87
CA LYS A 143 14.08 -16.05 22.33
C LYS A 143 14.83 -14.78 22.70
N THR A 144 15.87 -14.43 21.93
CA THR A 144 16.73 -13.27 22.20
C THR A 144 17.01 -12.47 20.94
N VAL A 145 17.38 -11.20 21.13
CA VAL A 145 17.83 -10.28 20.08
C VAL A 145 19.16 -9.68 20.50
N PRO A 146 20.16 -9.57 19.60
CA PRO A 146 21.37 -8.80 19.88
C PRO A 146 21.00 -7.32 20.10
N ALA A 147 21.40 -6.75 21.23
CA ALA A 147 21.03 -5.40 21.62
C ALA A 147 22.17 -4.64 22.31
N TYR A 148 22.30 -3.36 21.96
CA TYR A 148 22.96 -2.37 22.78
C TYR A 148 22.01 -1.94 23.89
N VAL A 149 22.41 -2.13 25.15
CA VAL A 149 21.68 -1.65 26.33
C VAL A 149 22.46 -0.46 26.88
N VAL A 150 21.87 0.73 26.79
CA VAL A 150 22.54 2.00 27.13
C VAL A 150 21.69 2.83 28.08
N SER A 151 22.34 3.69 28.87
CA SER A 151 21.66 4.68 29.70
C SER A 151 21.30 5.91 28.85
N ASN A 152 20.14 6.52 29.08
CA ASN A 152 19.73 7.75 28.38
C ASN A 152 20.28 9.04 29.01
N GLN A 153 21.38 8.95 29.79
CA GLN A 153 22.01 10.09 30.43
C GLN A 153 23.45 10.21 29.95
N PHE A 154 23.73 11.23 29.13
CA PHE A 154 25.09 11.60 28.74
C PHE A 154 25.41 12.97 29.33
N VAL A 155 26.27 13.02 30.34
CA VAL A 155 26.81 14.29 30.84
C VAL A 155 27.96 14.70 29.91
N SER A 156 27.80 15.81 29.20
CA SER A 156 28.87 16.42 28.42
C SER A 156 29.32 17.73 29.06
N ASN A 157 30.51 18.22 28.66
CA ASN A 157 31.05 19.52 29.08
C ASN A 157 30.16 20.72 28.68
N ARG A 158 29.08 20.49 27.90
CA ARG A 158 28.08 21.49 27.49
C ARG A 158 26.68 21.25 28.08
N GLY A 159 26.56 20.36 29.07
CA GLY A 159 25.30 19.94 29.68
C GLY A 159 24.88 18.51 29.31
N ALA A 160 23.73 18.08 29.84
CA ALA A 160 23.17 16.75 29.58
C ALA A 160 22.64 16.65 28.13
N LEU A 161 23.22 15.77 27.33
CA LEU A 161 22.71 15.41 26.00
C LEU A 161 21.76 14.22 26.16
N GLY A 162 20.47 14.51 26.33
CA GLY A 162 19.43 13.47 26.32
C GLY A 162 19.11 13.04 24.89
N MET A 163 19.06 11.73 24.64
CA MET A 163 18.55 11.24 23.35
C MET A 163 17.03 11.35 23.32
N LEU A 164 16.50 11.99 22.27
CA LEU A 164 15.06 12.17 22.12
C LEU A 164 14.44 10.90 21.56
N ILE A 165 13.91 10.05 22.45
CA ILE A 165 13.06 8.93 22.08
C ILE A 165 11.59 9.36 22.04
N VAL A 166 10.85 8.93 21.03
CA VAL A 166 9.41 9.24 20.92
C VAL A 166 8.58 8.16 21.59
N TYR A 167 7.69 8.56 22.49
CA TYR A 167 6.74 7.69 23.16
C TYR A 167 5.35 7.87 22.57
N TRP A 168 4.96 6.96 21.66
CA TRP A 168 3.70 7.10 20.92
C TRP A 168 2.47 6.66 21.72
N GLN A 169 2.60 6.25 22.99
CA GLN A 169 1.51 5.55 23.69
C GLN A 169 0.28 6.44 23.87
N PRO A 170 0.40 7.71 24.33
CA PRO A 170 -0.75 8.60 24.43
C PRO A 170 -1.41 8.84 23.07
N TYR A 171 -0.58 9.05 22.04
CA TYR A 171 -1.03 9.21 20.66
C TYR A 171 -1.84 8.02 20.15
N LEU A 172 -1.33 6.79 20.36
CA LEU A 172 -2.00 5.57 19.91
C LEU A 172 -3.31 5.32 20.66
N GLN A 173 -3.42 5.70 21.93
CA GLN A 173 -4.66 5.55 22.69
C GLN A 173 -5.82 6.34 22.07
N GLU A 174 -5.55 7.54 21.56
CA GLU A 174 -6.56 8.37 20.88
C GLU A 174 -6.77 7.94 19.43
N ALA A 175 -5.69 7.57 18.72
CA ALA A 175 -5.75 7.34 17.28
C ALA A 175 -6.24 5.94 16.89
N LEU A 176 -5.99 4.91 17.69
CA LEU A 176 -6.33 3.52 17.32
C LEU A 176 -7.82 3.28 17.06
N PRO A 177 -8.77 3.79 17.88
CA PRO A 177 -10.20 3.66 17.57
C PRO A 177 -10.57 4.32 16.24
N VAL A 178 -9.95 5.46 15.93
CA VAL A 178 -10.15 6.17 14.65
C VAL A 178 -9.61 5.34 13.49
N TYR A 179 -8.43 4.74 13.63
CA TYR A 179 -7.88 3.85 12.60
C TYR A 179 -8.74 2.61 12.39
N ALA A 180 -9.22 1.98 13.45
CA ALA A 180 -10.09 0.80 13.36
C ALA A 180 -11.40 1.15 12.65
N LYS A 181 -12.03 2.27 13.02
CA LYS A 181 -13.22 2.80 12.36
C LYS A 181 -12.94 3.12 10.89
N TYR A 182 -11.84 3.81 10.59
CA TYR A 182 -11.41 4.09 9.22
C TYR A 182 -11.20 2.81 8.41
N ILE A 183 -10.57 1.77 8.96
CA ILE A 183 -10.36 0.50 8.25
C ILE A 183 -11.69 -0.23 7.98
N GLN A 184 -12.67 -0.08 8.88
CA GLN A 184 -14.00 -0.68 8.73
C GLN A 184 -14.89 0.10 7.74
N GLU A 185 -14.88 1.42 7.82
CA GLU A 185 -15.72 2.32 7.01
C GLU A 185 -15.11 2.63 5.65
N THR A 186 -13.78 2.68 5.59
CA THR A 186 -13.06 2.98 4.35
C THR A 186 -12.85 1.68 3.61
N TYR A 187 -13.74 1.47 2.66
CA TYR A 187 -13.47 0.73 1.45
C TYR A 187 -12.21 1.32 0.77
N VAL A 188 -11.11 0.58 0.69
CA VAL A 188 -9.89 1.05 0.00
C VAL A 188 -9.32 -0.02 -0.91
N GLY A 189 -9.92 -0.10 -2.09
CA GLY A 189 -9.15 -0.05 -3.34
C GLY A 189 -8.94 1.40 -3.82
N ALA A 190 -9.15 2.41 -2.97
CA ALA A 190 -8.85 3.80 -3.27
C ALA A 190 -7.32 3.96 -3.36
N PHE A 191 -6.85 3.65 -4.56
CA PHE A 191 -5.60 4.04 -5.13
C PHE A 191 -5.50 5.57 -5.02
N ASP A 192 -4.50 6.09 -4.33
CA ASP A 192 -4.25 7.53 -4.17
C ASP A 192 -3.58 8.16 -5.40
N GLY A 193 -3.60 7.46 -6.54
CA GLY A 193 -2.94 7.88 -7.77
C GLY A 193 -1.41 7.86 -7.71
N SER A 194 -0.79 7.44 -6.60
CA SER A 194 0.68 7.59 -6.43
C SER A 194 1.51 6.50 -7.09
N TYR A 195 0.94 5.31 -7.35
CA TYR A 195 1.72 4.19 -7.91
C TYR A 195 2.06 4.36 -9.40
N GLN A 196 1.36 5.27 -10.09
CA GLN A 196 1.65 5.68 -11.45
C GLN A 196 1.33 7.17 -11.54
N GLY A 197 2.28 8.02 -11.14
CA GLY A 197 2.19 9.46 -11.38
C GLY A 197 2.18 9.84 -12.86
N THR A 198 2.30 8.84 -13.75
CA THR A 198 2.16 8.88 -15.19
C THR A 198 1.74 7.50 -15.70
N ILE A 199 0.79 7.42 -16.63
CA ILE A 199 0.41 6.23 -17.37
C ILE A 199 1.60 5.68 -18.15
N ASP A 200 1.68 4.35 -18.25
CA ASP A 200 2.68 3.70 -19.10
C ASP A 200 2.45 4.10 -20.58
N GLN A 201 3.52 4.53 -21.25
CA GLN A 201 3.44 5.06 -22.61
C GLN A 201 3.00 4.00 -23.62
N ALA A 202 3.44 2.74 -23.47
CA ALA A 202 3.03 1.67 -24.37
C ALA A 202 1.53 1.34 -24.18
N LYS A 203 1.06 1.29 -22.92
CA LYS A 203 -0.37 1.15 -22.62
C LYS A 203 -1.19 2.26 -23.30
N LYS A 204 -0.74 3.51 -23.18
CA LYS A 204 -1.40 4.66 -23.80
C LYS A 204 -1.46 4.54 -25.32
N GLU A 205 -0.35 4.21 -25.97
CA GLU A 205 -0.27 4.08 -27.43
C GLU A 205 -1.18 2.96 -27.98
N ILE A 206 -1.23 1.81 -27.31
CA ILE A 206 -2.09 0.68 -27.71
C ILE A 206 -3.56 1.09 -27.67
N VAL A 207 -3.99 1.71 -26.56
CA VAL A 207 -5.38 2.16 -26.39
C VAL A 207 -5.70 3.29 -27.36
N GLU A 208 -4.84 4.30 -27.50
CA GLU A 208 -5.03 5.43 -28.41
C GLU A 208 -5.16 4.96 -29.86
N LYS A 209 -4.28 4.06 -30.32
CA LYS A 209 -4.35 3.47 -31.66
C LYS A 209 -5.70 2.79 -31.91
N PHE A 210 -6.21 2.03 -30.94
CA PHE A 210 -7.50 1.36 -31.08
C PHE A 210 -8.65 2.37 -31.11
N VAL A 211 -8.75 3.24 -30.10
CA VAL A 211 -9.82 4.25 -29.97
C VAL A 211 -9.89 5.14 -31.21
N LEU A 212 -8.74 5.62 -31.71
CA LEU A 212 -8.71 6.45 -32.92
C LEU A 212 -9.09 5.68 -34.19
N SER A 213 -8.89 4.36 -34.23
CA SER A 213 -9.25 3.55 -35.40
C SER A 213 -10.76 3.32 -35.51
N VAL A 214 -11.45 3.18 -34.37
CA VAL A 214 -12.92 2.99 -34.33
C VAL A 214 -13.71 4.31 -34.29
N LYS A 215 -13.03 5.44 -34.06
CA LYS A 215 -13.61 6.80 -34.10
C LYS A 215 -14.92 6.93 -33.31
N PRO A 216 -14.91 6.62 -32.00
CA PRO A 216 -16.13 6.64 -31.20
C PRO A 216 -16.67 8.05 -31.05
N ARG A 217 -17.99 8.17 -30.90
CA ARG A 217 -18.62 9.41 -30.45
C ARG A 217 -18.59 9.51 -28.92
N THR A 218 -18.70 8.39 -28.24
CA THR A 218 -18.78 8.30 -26.77
C THR A 218 -17.76 7.32 -26.21
N LEU A 219 -17.09 7.72 -25.13
CA LEU A 219 -16.12 6.91 -24.42
C LEU A 219 -16.33 7.02 -22.91
N ILE A 220 -16.35 5.89 -22.21
CA ILE A 220 -16.35 5.85 -20.75
C ILE A 220 -15.05 5.20 -20.27
N ASP A 221 -14.36 5.84 -19.32
CA ASP A 221 -13.11 5.37 -18.73
C ASP A 221 -13.34 4.93 -17.28
N ILE A 222 -13.35 3.61 -17.03
CA ILE A 222 -13.60 3.01 -15.72
C ILE A 222 -12.29 2.90 -14.94
N GLY A 223 -12.27 3.51 -13.75
CA GLY A 223 -11.04 3.69 -12.98
C GLY A 223 -10.16 4.76 -13.58
N CYS A 224 -10.76 5.89 -13.99
CA CYS A 224 -10.07 6.94 -14.76
C CYS A 224 -8.89 7.59 -14.02
N ASN A 225 -8.80 7.43 -12.69
CA ASN A 225 -7.73 8.02 -11.87
C ASN A 225 -7.54 9.51 -12.20
N ARG A 226 -6.37 9.93 -12.71
CA ARG A 226 -6.08 11.33 -13.09
C ARG A 226 -6.28 11.62 -14.58
N ASP A 227 -7.26 10.99 -15.23
CA ASP A 227 -7.70 11.23 -16.61
C ASP A 227 -6.66 11.12 -17.74
N GLU A 228 -5.40 10.77 -17.44
CA GLU A 228 -4.26 10.84 -18.35
C GLU A 228 -4.44 10.05 -19.65
N LEU A 229 -5.22 8.95 -19.57
CA LEU A 229 -5.51 8.11 -20.72
C LEU A 229 -6.62 8.71 -21.60
N SER A 230 -7.73 9.16 -21.02
CA SER A 230 -8.95 9.44 -21.78
C SER A 230 -9.18 10.91 -22.07
N TYR A 231 -8.58 11.83 -21.30
CA TYR A 231 -8.77 13.28 -21.46
C TYR A 231 -8.41 13.81 -22.85
N HIS A 232 -7.35 13.28 -23.47
CA HIS A 232 -6.89 13.76 -24.77
C HIS A 232 -7.86 13.47 -25.93
N PHE A 233 -8.80 12.52 -25.76
CA PHE A 233 -9.85 12.26 -26.76
C PHE A 233 -10.91 13.36 -26.82
N LEU A 234 -11.08 14.16 -25.76
CA LEU A 234 -11.93 15.36 -25.80
C LEU A 234 -11.50 16.30 -26.94
N LYS A 235 -10.19 16.48 -27.12
CA LYS A 235 -9.60 17.30 -28.21
C LYS A 235 -9.84 16.71 -29.60
N ARG A 236 -10.23 15.44 -29.69
CA ARG A 236 -10.56 14.73 -30.92
C ARG A 236 -12.08 14.68 -31.16
N GLY A 237 -12.87 15.38 -30.36
CA GLY A 237 -14.32 15.46 -30.49
C GLY A 237 -15.08 14.25 -29.92
N VAL A 238 -14.41 13.42 -29.10
CA VAL A 238 -15.07 12.30 -28.41
C VAL A 238 -15.70 12.83 -27.13
N ASP A 239 -16.95 12.45 -26.85
CA ASP A 239 -17.59 12.71 -25.57
C ASP A 239 -17.08 11.70 -24.53
N VAL A 240 -16.23 12.16 -23.61
CA VAL A 240 -15.56 11.32 -22.62
C VAL A 240 -16.21 11.51 -21.25
N LEU A 241 -16.54 10.40 -20.58
CA LEU A 241 -16.94 10.35 -19.18
C LEU A 241 -15.94 9.51 -18.37
N GLY A 242 -15.26 10.13 -17.41
CA GLY A 242 -14.47 9.41 -16.42
C GLY A 242 -15.33 8.87 -15.28
N VAL A 243 -15.08 7.64 -14.87
CA VAL A 243 -15.75 7.01 -13.74
C VAL A 243 -14.71 6.49 -12.76
N ASP A 244 -14.81 6.89 -11.49
CA ASP A 244 -13.93 6.37 -10.43
C ASP A 244 -14.70 6.31 -9.11
N ILE A 245 -14.26 5.44 -8.20
CA ILE A 245 -14.81 5.39 -6.85
C ILE A 245 -14.31 6.55 -5.99
N SER A 246 -13.13 7.08 -6.32
CA SER A 246 -12.49 8.18 -5.64
C SER A 246 -13.17 9.50 -5.98
N PRO A 247 -13.36 10.40 -5.01
CA PRO A 247 -13.92 11.72 -5.29
C PRO A 247 -12.98 12.54 -6.18
N ARG A 248 -13.59 13.42 -6.99
CA ARG A 248 -12.92 14.26 -7.98
C ARG A 248 -11.73 15.04 -7.42
N GLU A 249 -11.85 15.55 -6.20
CA GLU A 249 -10.85 16.39 -5.54
C GLU A 249 -9.58 15.59 -5.23
N LYS A 250 -9.69 14.29 -4.94
CA LYS A 250 -8.52 13.43 -4.71
C LYS A 250 -7.77 13.10 -6.00
N LEU A 251 -8.49 13.09 -7.11
CA LEU A 251 -7.97 12.76 -8.44
C LEU A 251 -7.35 13.98 -9.14
N ASN A 252 -7.61 15.20 -8.66
CA ASN A 252 -7.15 16.46 -9.26
C ASN A 252 -7.59 16.62 -10.73
N LEU A 253 -8.83 16.23 -11.04
CA LEU A 253 -9.35 16.22 -12.42
C LEU A 253 -9.60 17.63 -12.97
N PRO A 254 -9.24 17.92 -14.23
CA PRO A 254 -9.50 19.20 -14.92
C PRO A 254 -10.99 19.54 -14.95
N PRO A 255 -11.43 20.77 -14.57
CA PRO A 255 -12.83 21.16 -14.42
C PRO A 255 -13.77 20.81 -15.59
N ASP A 256 -13.24 20.78 -16.81
CA ASP A 256 -13.93 20.47 -18.06
C ASP A 256 -14.04 18.97 -18.38
N TYR A 257 -13.33 18.11 -17.64
CA TYR A 257 -13.46 16.66 -17.74
C TYR A 257 -14.75 16.18 -17.05
N LYS A 258 -15.71 15.66 -17.84
CA LYS A 258 -16.95 15.05 -17.32
C LYS A 258 -16.58 13.86 -16.44
N PHE A 259 -17.10 13.84 -15.23
CA PHE A 259 -16.74 12.87 -14.21
C PHE A 259 -17.95 12.40 -13.43
N LEU A 260 -17.99 11.11 -13.11
CA LEU A 260 -18.98 10.50 -12.25
C LEU A 260 -18.28 9.69 -11.15
N GLN A 261 -18.50 10.07 -9.89
CA GLN A 261 -18.05 9.26 -8.77
C GLN A 261 -19.01 8.07 -8.58
N LEU A 262 -18.58 6.86 -8.91
CA LEU A 262 -19.44 5.68 -8.88
C LEU A 262 -18.63 4.41 -8.62
N ASP A 263 -19.16 3.55 -7.75
CA ASP A 263 -18.65 2.19 -7.53
C ASP A 263 -19.30 1.23 -8.53
N VAL A 264 -18.58 0.92 -9.61
CA VAL A 264 -19.08 0.06 -10.70
C VAL A 264 -19.38 -1.36 -10.26
N ALA A 265 -18.92 -1.80 -9.07
CA ALA A 265 -19.29 -3.10 -8.53
C ALA A 265 -20.70 -3.09 -7.89
N LYS A 266 -21.21 -1.92 -7.51
CA LYS A 266 -22.48 -1.75 -6.81
C LYS A 266 -23.56 -1.07 -7.63
N GLN A 267 -23.16 -0.27 -8.61
CA GLN A 267 -24.06 0.62 -9.36
C GLN A 267 -23.87 0.42 -10.87
N GLU A 268 -24.92 0.75 -11.62
CA GLU A 268 -24.92 0.70 -13.08
C GLU A 268 -24.47 2.04 -13.68
N LEU A 269 -23.86 2.01 -14.87
CA LEU A 269 -23.56 3.24 -15.59
C LEU A 269 -24.86 3.91 -16.05
N PRO A 270 -24.96 5.25 -16.00
CA PRO A 270 -26.17 5.96 -16.37
C PRO A 270 -26.39 6.02 -17.89
N GLN A 271 -25.40 5.63 -18.70
CA GLN A 271 -25.44 5.71 -20.15
C GLN A 271 -24.58 4.61 -20.78
N THR A 272 -24.88 4.31 -22.04
CA THR A 272 -24.09 3.43 -22.90
C THR A 272 -22.98 4.21 -23.60
N ALA A 273 -21.99 3.52 -24.17
CA ALA A 273 -20.91 4.16 -24.94
C ALA A 273 -20.42 3.31 -26.11
N ASP A 274 -19.86 3.94 -27.14
CA ASP A 274 -19.22 3.21 -28.24
C ASP A 274 -18.01 2.42 -27.71
N VAL A 275 -17.23 3.02 -26.81
CA VAL A 275 -16.07 2.40 -26.18
C VAL A 275 -16.15 2.54 -24.65
N ILE A 276 -15.95 1.43 -23.95
CA ILE A 276 -15.65 1.45 -22.51
C ILE A 276 -14.21 0.97 -22.33
N LEU A 277 -13.40 1.76 -21.62
CA LEU A 277 -12.09 1.35 -21.12
C LEU A 277 -12.30 0.73 -19.73
N PHE A 278 -12.03 -0.55 -19.61
CA PHE A 278 -12.10 -1.30 -18.35
C PHE A 278 -10.72 -1.89 -18.05
N LEU A 279 -9.81 -0.99 -17.70
CA LEU A 279 -8.37 -1.25 -17.69
C LEU A 279 -7.83 -1.31 -16.26
N SER A 280 -7.18 -2.41 -15.88
CA SER A 280 -6.62 -2.62 -14.53
C SER A 280 -7.66 -2.55 -13.40
N VAL A 281 -8.95 -2.75 -13.66
CA VAL A 281 -9.99 -2.68 -12.60
C VAL A 281 -10.51 -4.05 -12.17
N TYR A 282 -10.61 -5.01 -13.10
CA TYR A 282 -11.23 -6.32 -12.83
C TYR A 282 -10.63 -7.07 -11.63
N HIS A 283 -9.30 -7.22 -11.58
CA HIS A 283 -8.63 -7.88 -10.45
C HIS A 283 -8.87 -7.21 -9.09
N HIS A 284 -9.12 -5.89 -9.05
CA HIS A 284 -9.54 -5.22 -7.81
C HIS A 284 -10.96 -5.59 -7.42
N ILE A 285 -11.88 -5.72 -8.37
CA ILE A 285 -13.25 -6.17 -8.09
C ILE A 285 -13.24 -7.63 -7.63
N LEU A 286 -12.54 -8.51 -8.35
CA LEU A 286 -12.40 -9.92 -7.97
C LEU A 286 -11.83 -10.07 -6.57
N TYR A 287 -10.80 -9.30 -6.24
CA TYR A 287 -10.18 -9.34 -4.93
C TYR A 287 -11.13 -8.91 -3.80
N ASN A 288 -11.93 -7.87 -4.02
CA ASN A 288 -12.76 -7.27 -2.97
C ASN A 288 -14.15 -7.90 -2.87
N TYR A 289 -14.71 -8.41 -3.97
CA TYR A 289 -16.09 -8.86 -4.07
C TYR A 289 -16.25 -10.30 -4.56
N GLY A 290 -15.15 -10.98 -4.91
CA GLY A 290 -15.16 -12.33 -5.45
C GLY A 290 -15.36 -12.37 -6.98
N LYS A 291 -15.07 -13.54 -7.55
CA LYS A 291 -15.11 -13.79 -8.99
C LYS A 291 -16.49 -13.50 -9.61
N ASP A 292 -17.56 -13.99 -8.99
CA ASP A 292 -18.91 -13.88 -9.58
C ASP A 292 -19.34 -12.43 -9.76
N LYS A 293 -19.02 -11.55 -8.79
CA LYS A 293 -19.30 -10.12 -8.92
C LYS A 293 -18.39 -9.48 -9.99
N ALA A 294 -17.13 -9.88 -10.09
CA ALA A 294 -16.24 -9.37 -11.13
C ALA A 294 -16.72 -9.73 -12.55
N ASP A 295 -17.18 -10.97 -12.74
CA ASP A 295 -17.78 -11.45 -13.98
C ASP A 295 -19.10 -10.72 -14.28
N GLU A 296 -19.97 -10.55 -13.29
CA GLU A 296 -21.21 -9.76 -13.42
C GLU A 296 -20.91 -8.35 -13.92
N VAL A 297 -19.95 -7.66 -13.32
CA VAL A 297 -19.55 -6.30 -13.72
C VAL A 297 -19.01 -6.30 -15.14
N PHE A 298 -18.10 -7.22 -15.47
CA PHE A 298 -17.55 -7.35 -16.81
C PHE A 298 -18.66 -7.51 -17.87
N HIS A 299 -19.59 -8.43 -17.66
CA HIS A 299 -20.69 -8.67 -18.59
C HIS A 299 -21.69 -7.51 -18.63
N ARG A 300 -21.94 -6.83 -17.50
CA ARG A 300 -22.77 -5.63 -17.47
C ARG A 300 -22.14 -4.52 -18.31
N LEU A 301 -20.85 -4.23 -18.12
CA LEU A 301 -20.14 -3.22 -18.90
C LEU A 301 -20.13 -3.56 -20.40
N LEU A 302 -19.87 -4.83 -20.76
CA LEU A 302 -19.91 -5.26 -22.16
C LEU A 302 -21.28 -5.03 -22.81
N LYS A 303 -22.38 -5.26 -22.08
CA LYS A 303 -23.74 -4.98 -22.58
C LYS A 303 -24.00 -3.49 -22.79
N GLN A 304 -23.28 -2.62 -22.08
CA GLN A 304 -23.42 -1.16 -22.17
C GLN A 304 -22.49 -0.51 -23.19
N CYS A 305 -21.75 -1.29 -23.98
CA CYS A 305 -20.90 -0.73 -25.02
C CYS A 305 -20.79 -1.57 -26.28
N ARG A 306 -20.34 -0.94 -27.37
CA ARG A 306 -19.94 -1.65 -28.59
C ARG A 306 -18.58 -2.34 -28.43
N PHE A 307 -17.60 -1.63 -27.86
CA PHE A 307 -16.25 -2.16 -27.64
C PHE A 307 -15.84 -2.02 -26.17
N LEU A 308 -15.53 -3.14 -25.52
CA LEU A 308 -14.96 -3.15 -24.18
C LEU A 308 -13.45 -3.41 -24.29
N VAL A 309 -12.65 -2.37 -24.08
CA VAL A 309 -11.18 -2.49 -24.04
C VAL A 309 -10.79 -2.92 -22.62
N PHE A 310 -10.08 -4.04 -22.52
CA PHE A 310 -9.87 -4.73 -21.26
C PHE A 310 -8.40 -5.08 -21.04
N ASP A 311 -7.94 -4.84 -19.81
CA ASP A 311 -6.76 -5.49 -19.25
C ASP A 311 -6.97 -5.70 -17.74
N SER A 312 -6.27 -6.67 -17.16
CA SER A 312 -6.35 -6.96 -15.74
C SER A 312 -5.01 -7.43 -15.20
N GLY A 313 -4.87 -7.36 -13.88
CA GLY A 313 -3.87 -8.17 -13.20
C GLY A 313 -4.13 -9.65 -13.43
N HIS A 314 -3.08 -10.46 -13.56
CA HIS A 314 -3.18 -11.88 -13.83
C HIS A 314 -2.35 -12.75 -12.84
N PRO A 315 -2.62 -14.07 -12.74
CA PRO A 315 -2.00 -14.96 -11.76
C PRO A 315 -0.47 -15.10 -11.88
N GLU A 316 0.08 -14.88 -13.06
CA GLU A 316 1.51 -15.06 -13.35
C GLU A 316 2.35 -13.82 -12.99
N GLU A 317 1.71 -12.73 -12.54
CA GLU A 317 2.44 -11.55 -12.08
C GLU A 317 3.29 -11.83 -10.84
N SER A 318 4.34 -11.03 -10.70
CA SER A 318 5.26 -11.06 -9.57
C SER A 318 5.30 -9.69 -8.89
N GLY A 319 5.58 -9.68 -7.59
CA GLY A 319 5.68 -8.45 -6.80
C GLY A 319 5.11 -8.58 -5.39
N LEU A 320 5.85 -8.04 -4.40
CA LEU A 320 5.48 -8.11 -2.98
C LEU A 320 4.15 -7.41 -2.68
N TYR A 321 3.85 -6.32 -3.38
CA TYR A 321 2.63 -5.50 -3.17
C TYR A 321 1.36 -6.11 -3.75
N ARG A 322 1.48 -7.10 -4.64
CA ARG A 322 0.37 -7.66 -5.41
C ARG A 322 -0.12 -9.00 -4.88
N GLN A 323 0.51 -9.52 -3.82
CA GLN A 323 0.27 -10.88 -3.32
C GLN A 323 -1.19 -11.13 -2.96
N GLY A 324 -1.92 -10.14 -2.43
CA GLY A 324 -3.33 -10.30 -2.06
C GLY A 324 -4.21 -10.68 -3.23
N TRP A 325 -4.30 -9.82 -4.25
CA TRP A 325 -5.14 -10.08 -5.41
C TRP A 325 -4.56 -11.17 -6.31
N ILE A 326 -3.23 -11.34 -6.41
CA ILE A 326 -2.62 -12.45 -7.16
C ILE A 326 -3.03 -13.79 -6.54
N LYS A 327 -2.94 -13.91 -5.20
CA LYS A 327 -3.33 -15.13 -4.48
C LYS A 327 -4.81 -15.42 -4.68
N GLU A 328 -5.65 -14.40 -4.71
CA GLU A 328 -7.08 -14.56 -4.97
C GLU A 328 -7.33 -15.04 -6.40
N MET A 329 -6.70 -14.39 -7.39
CA MET A 329 -6.78 -14.78 -8.80
C MET A 329 -6.34 -16.23 -9.02
N LYS A 330 -5.26 -16.67 -8.35
CA LYS A 330 -4.72 -18.04 -8.41
C LYS A 330 -5.70 -19.12 -7.94
N LYS A 331 -6.76 -18.76 -7.22
CA LYS A 331 -7.82 -19.72 -6.86
C LYS A 331 -8.67 -20.12 -8.08
N TYR A 332 -8.74 -19.26 -9.09
CA TYR A 332 -9.66 -19.39 -10.21
C TYR A 332 -8.94 -19.59 -11.54
N PHE A 333 -7.75 -19.02 -11.70
CA PHE A 333 -7.02 -19.01 -12.96
C PHE A 333 -5.54 -19.33 -12.72
N LYS A 334 -4.93 -20.11 -13.62
CA LYS A 334 -3.48 -20.40 -13.60
C LYS A 334 -2.69 -19.44 -14.48
N THR A 335 -3.31 -18.92 -15.55
CA THR A 335 -2.63 -18.08 -16.56
C THR A 335 -3.47 -16.86 -16.94
N GLU A 336 -2.84 -15.83 -17.54
CA GLU A 336 -3.58 -14.70 -18.13
C GLU A 336 -4.54 -15.19 -19.23
N LYS A 337 -4.12 -16.16 -20.05
CA LYS A 337 -4.95 -16.72 -21.11
C LYS A 337 -6.22 -17.36 -20.54
N GLU A 338 -6.10 -18.14 -19.47
CA GLU A 338 -7.26 -18.77 -18.81
C GLU A 338 -8.24 -17.74 -18.25
N LEU A 339 -7.74 -16.62 -17.71
CA LEU A 339 -8.55 -15.46 -17.30
C LEU A 339 -9.26 -14.76 -18.47
N LEU A 340 -8.69 -14.76 -19.67
CA LEU A 340 -9.37 -14.14 -20.83
C LEU A 340 -10.37 -15.11 -21.45
N ASP A 341 -10.03 -16.39 -21.52
CA ASP A 341 -10.88 -17.44 -22.08
C ASP A 341 -12.11 -17.73 -21.21
N HIS A 342 -12.06 -17.54 -19.89
CA HIS A 342 -13.17 -17.91 -19.00
C HIS A 342 -14.44 -17.10 -19.25
N PHE A 343 -14.34 -15.92 -19.85
CA PHE A 343 -15.51 -15.11 -20.21
C PHE A 343 -16.36 -15.78 -21.31
N GLY A 344 -15.83 -16.78 -22.02
CA GLY A 344 -16.55 -17.47 -23.10
C GLY A 344 -16.86 -16.59 -24.31
N LEU A 345 -16.07 -15.53 -24.51
CA LEU A 345 -16.26 -14.54 -25.57
C LEU A 345 -15.01 -14.43 -26.44
N ASN A 346 -15.21 -14.18 -27.72
CA ASN A 346 -14.11 -13.87 -28.62
C ASN A 346 -13.56 -12.47 -28.31
N TYR A 347 -12.24 -12.36 -28.28
CA TYR A 347 -11.53 -11.09 -28.10
C TYR A 347 -10.41 -10.95 -29.13
N SER A 348 -10.03 -9.70 -29.41
CA SER A 348 -8.88 -9.37 -30.24
C SER A 348 -7.77 -8.80 -29.38
N VAL A 349 -6.53 -9.26 -29.57
CA VAL A 349 -5.36 -8.70 -28.86
C VAL A 349 -4.97 -7.37 -29.51
N LEU A 350 -4.94 -6.31 -28.72
CA LEU A 350 -4.51 -4.97 -29.18
C LEU A 350 -3.01 -4.75 -28.99
N GLY A 351 -2.43 -5.34 -27.94
CA GLY A 351 -1.01 -5.25 -27.65
C GLY A 351 -0.66 -5.73 -26.24
N ARG A 352 0.61 -5.60 -25.86
CA ARG A 352 1.12 -5.89 -24.53
C ARG A 352 1.88 -4.70 -23.97
N TRP A 353 1.79 -4.51 -22.66
CA TRP A 353 2.54 -3.47 -21.95
C TRP A 353 3.16 -4.06 -20.70
N ARG A 354 4.19 -3.40 -20.17
CA ARG A 354 4.92 -3.87 -18.99
C ARG A 354 4.55 -3.01 -17.79
N THR A 355 4.11 -3.64 -16.71
CA THR A 355 3.85 -2.94 -15.46
C THR A 355 5.16 -2.44 -14.84
N THR A 356 5.07 -1.46 -13.94
CA THR A 356 6.24 -0.90 -13.23
C THR A 356 7.05 -1.94 -12.42
N GLN A 357 6.44 -3.08 -12.10
CA GLN A 357 7.07 -4.20 -11.39
C GLN A 357 7.64 -5.28 -12.33
N GLY A 358 7.58 -5.07 -13.64
CA GLY A 358 8.21 -5.92 -14.64
C GLY A 358 7.32 -7.02 -15.24
N SER A 359 6.11 -7.25 -14.71
CA SER A 359 5.15 -8.20 -15.32
C SER A 359 4.50 -7.62 -16.56
N GLU A 360 4.28 -8.43 -17.59
CA GLU A 360 3.62 -8.04 -18.85
C GLU A 360 2.12 -8.31 -18.78
N ARG A 361 1.30 -7.38 -19.25
CA ARG A 361 -0.16 -7.52 -19.37
C ARG A 361 -0.59 -7.40 -20.83
N THR A 362 -1.60 -8.15 -21.21
CA THR A 362 -2.22 -8.08 -22.53
C THR A 362 -3.44 -7.18 -22.49
N ILE A 363 -3.51 -6.23 -23.43
CA ILE A 363 -4.71 -5.42 -23.67
C ILE A 363 -5.49 -6.09 -24.79
N VAL A 364 -6.76 -6.37 -24.53
CA VAL A 364 -7.68 -6.98 -25.50
C VAL A 364 -8.90 -6.10 -25.72
N VAL A 365 -9.66 -6.37 -26.77
CA VAL A 365 -10.98 -5.80 -26.98
C VAL A 365 -12.00 -6.91 -27.19
N PHE A 366 -13.13 -6.78 -26.49
CA PHE A 366 -14.34 -7.55 -26.73
C PHE A 366 -15.32 -6.68 -27.54
N GLU A 367 -15.83 -7.19 -28.65
CA GLU A 367 -16.85 -6.51 -29.46
C GLU A 367 -18.23 -7.08 -29.15
N ASN A 368 -19.15 -6.23 -28.73
CA ASN A 368 -20.56 -6.55 -28.58
C ASN A 368 -21.27 -6.35 -29.92
N LYS A 369 -21.41 -7.43 -30.68
CA LYS A 369 -22.08 -7.42 -32.00
C LYS A 369 -23.57 -7.09 -31.94
N ASN A 370 -24.18 -7.15 -30.76
CA ASN A 370 -25.59 -6.86 -30.54
C ASN A 370 -25.83 -5.45 -29.98
N PHE A 371 -24.80 -4.60 -29.94
CA PHE A 371 -24.94 -3.23 -29.50
C PHE A 371 -25.68 -2.40 -30.57
N SER A 372 -26.90 -1.97 -30.22
CA SER A 372 -27.81 -1.21 -31.09
C SER A 372 -27.77 0.29 -30.80
#